data_AF-A0A6J6I8U6-F1
#
_entry.id   AF-A0A6J6I8U6-F1
#
_cell.length_a   1.000
_cell.length_b   1.000
_cell.length_c   1.000
_cell.angle_alpha   90.00
_cell.angle_beta   90.00
_cell.angle_gamma   90.00
#
_symmetry.space_group_name_H-M   'P 1'
#
loop_
_entity.id
_entity.type
_entity.pdbx_description
1 polymer ?
#
loop_
_entity_poly.entity_id
_entity_poly.type
_entity_poly.pdbx_seq_one_letter_code
_entity_poly.pdbx_strand_id
1 'polypeptide(L)'
;MYTIVAITALQTLGLWGVVALFVYDTATQPSNSLGGAIFLDSLIVLSAAAMTAATVMFARGRSLTRSAIIVWQMTVIGIGIASAQGVEPRWDFAALLIVPAAAVTVLLLFSREVSRHLDPDA
;
A
#
# COMPACT_ATOMS: atom_id res chain seq x y z
N MET A 1 17.14 5.49 1.69
CA MET A 1 16.35 4.66 2.64
C MET A 1 15.12 5.38 3.20
N TYR A 2 15.27 6.54 3.85
CA TYR A 2 14.16 7.27 4.49
C TYR A 2 12.97 7.58 3.57
N THR A 3 13.23 7.92 2.30
CA THR A 3 12.17 8.20 1.32
C THR A 3 11.25 7.01 1.09
N ILE A 4 11.80 5.80 0.97
CA ILE A 4 10.99 4.58 0.78
C ILE A 4 10.13 4.34 2.02
N VAL A 5 10.74 4.41 3.21
CA VAL A 5 10.02 4.22 4.49
C VAL A 5 8.91 5.26 4.65
N ALA A 6 9.18 6.53 4.32
CA ALA A 6 8.18 7.60 4.43
C ALA A 6 7.00 7.37 3.48
N ILE A 7 7.26 7.00 2.22
CA ILE A 7 6.20 6.74 1.24
C ILE A 7 5.39 5.50 1.64
N THR A 8 6.04 4.39 2.00
CA THR A 8 5.33 3.16 2.39
C THR A 8 4.58 3.33 3.70
N ALA A 9 5.09 4.10 4.66
CA ALA A 9 4.38 4.46 5.87
C ALA A 9 3.15 5.33 5.57
N LEU A 10 3.26 6.32 4.68
CA LEU A 10 2.13 7.15 4.27
C LEU A 10 1.06 6.32 3.56
N GLN A 11 1.45 5.42 2.66
CA GLN A 11 0.53 4.47 2.01
C GLN A 11 -0.15 3.56 3.04
N THR A 12 0.59 3.08 4.04
CA THR A 12 0.05 2.26 5.13
C THR A 12 -0.99 3.03 5.95
N LEU A 13 -0.69 4.28 6.30
CA LEU A 13 -1.63 5.16 7.02
C LEU A 13 -2.87 5.44 6.19
N GLY A 14 -2.71 5.70 4.88
CA GLY A 14 -3.83 5.86 3.95
C GLY A 14 -4.72 4.63 3.93
N LEU A 15 -4.14 3.43 3.90
CA LEU A 15 -4.90 2.17 3.94
C LEU A 15 -5.64 1.97 5.26
N TRP A 16 -5.04 2.34 6.41
CA TRP A 16 -5.78 2.37 7.69
C TRP A 16 -6.91 3.41 7.70
N GLY A 17 -6.75 4.53 6.99
CA GLY A 17 -7.85 5.47 6.74
C GLY A 17 -8.99 4.83 5.96
N VAL A 18 -8.69 4.03 4.93
CA VAL A 18 -9.68 3.26 4.17
C VAL A 18 -10.36 2.21 5.05
N VAL A 19 -9.61 1.52 5.93
CA VAL A 19 -10.19 0.60 6.93
C VAL A 19 -11.21 1.34 7.80
N ALA A 20 -10.82 2.49 8.36
CA ALA A 20 -11.70 3.26 9.24
C ALA A 20 -12.98 3.70 8.51
N LEU A 21 -12.85 4.13 7.26
CA LEU A 21 -13.98 4.49 6.40
C LEU A 21 -14.92 3.30 6.17
N PHE A 22 -14.39 2.15 5.77
CA PHE A 22 -15.19 0.96 5.46
C PHE A 22 -15.92 0.43 6.69
N VAL A 23 -15.24 0.35 7.84
CA VAL A 23 -15.86 -0.06 9.10
C VAL A 23 -16.95 0.92 9.52
N TYR A 24 -16.72 2.23 9.33
CA TYR A 24 -17.74 3.26 9.60
C TYR A 24 -18.95 3.11 8.68
N ASP A 25 -18.74 2.86 7.39
CA ASP A 25 -19.81 2.67 6.42
C ASP A 25 -20.61 1.40 6.73
N THR A 26 -19.95 0.29 7.04
CA THR A 26 -20.60 -0.95 7.48
C THR A 26 -21.45 -0.75 8.74
N ALA A 27 -21.01 0.13 9.66
CA ALA A 27 -21.72 0.41 10.90
C ALA A 27 -22.88 1.40 10.75
N THR A 28 -22.85 2.30 9.76
CA THR A 28 -23.78 3.44 9.68
C THR A 28 -24.65 3.47 8.44
N GLN A 29 -24.23 2.82 7.35
CA GLN A 29 -24.95 2.82 6.08
C GLN A 29 -25.71 1.50 5.88
N PRO A 30 -26.93 1.54 5.30
CA PRO A 30 -27.65 0.34 4.96
C PRO A 30 -26.87 -0.47 3.90
N SER A 31 -26.55 -1.72 4.23
CA SER A 31 -25.83 -2.63 3.33
C SER A 31 -26.79 -3.61 2.65
N ASN A 32 -26.59 -3.82 1.35
CA ASN A 32 -27.29 -4.86 0.60
C ASN A 32 -26.96 -6.28 1.12
N SER A 33 -25.78 -6.46 1.71
CA SER A 33 -25.35 -7.72 2.32
C SER A 33 -24.35 -7.45 3.45
N LEU A 34 -24.80 -7.63 4.69
CA LEU A 34 -23.94 -7.46 5.86
C LEU A 34 -22.75 -8.43 5.85
N GLY A 35 -22.97 -9.68 5.42
CA GLY A 35 -21.89 -10.66 5.29
C GLY A 35 -20.83 -10.27 4.27
N GLY A 36 -21.25 -9.70 3.13
CA GLY A 36 -20.32 -9.20 2.12
C GLY A 36 -19.52 -7.99 2.59
N ALA A 37 -20.16 -7.07 3.32
CA ALA A 37 -19.50 -5.90 3.90
C ALA A 37 -18.43 -6.30 4.94
N ILE A 38 -18.80 -7.14 5.92
CA ILE A 38 -17.85 -7.63 6.94
C ILE A 38 -16.69 -8.40 6.31
N PHE A 39 -16.94 -9.18 5.27
CA PHE A 39 -15.89 -9.88 4.54
C PHE A 39 -14.88 -8.91 3.90
N LEU A 40 -15.37 -7.88 3.21
CA LEU A 40 -14.51 -6.85 2.61
C LEU A 40 -13.74 -6.08 3.66
N ASP A 41 -14.38 -5.65 4.75
CA ASP A 41 -13.72 -4.96 5.87
C ASP A 41 -12.57 -5.80 6.41
N SER A 42 -12.81 -7.09 6.61
CA SER A 42 -11.80 -8.04 7.10
C SER A 42 -10.61 -8.16 6.14
N LEU A 43 -10.85 -8.22 4.83
CA LEU A 43 -9.77 -8.28 3.84
C LEU A 43 -8.93 -6.99 3.81
N ILE A 44 -9.57 -5.83 3.95
CA ILE A 44 -8.85 -4.54 3.97
C ILE A 44 -8.06 -4.41 5.27
N VAL A 45 -8.62 -4.82 6.42
CA VAL A 45 -7.89 -4.87 7.70
C VAL A 45 -6.66 -5.77 7.61
N LEU A 46 -6.80 -6.97 7.04
CA LEU A 46 -5.68 -7.89 6.85
C LEU A 46 -4.61 -7.30 5.92
N SER A 47 -5.04 -6.63 4.85
CA SER A 47 -4.13 -5.93 3.94
C SER A 47 -3.37 -4.80 4.65
N ALA A 48 -4.06 -4.01 5.48
CA ALA A 48 -3.47 -2.94 6.29
C ALA A 48 -2.45 -3.47 7.29
N ALA A 49 -2.79 -4.56 7.99
CA ALA A 49 -1.89 -5.22 8.91
C ALA A 49 -0.64 -5.79 8.21
N ALA A 50 -0.82 -6.46 7.06
CA ALA A 50 0.28 -7.00 6.27
C ALA A 50 1.21 -5.88 5.77
N MET A 51 0.65 -4.77 5.29
CA MET A 51 1.43 -3.62 4.82
C MET A 51 2.16 -2.90 5.97
N THR A 52 1.53 -2.83 7.15
CA THR A 52 2.17 -2.33 8.37
C THR A 52 3.37 -3.19 8.73
N ALA A 53 3.22 -4.52 8.72
CA ALA A 53 4.31 -5.45 8.97
C ALA A 53 5.45 -5.28 7.95
N ALA A 54 5.13 -5.22 6.65
CA ALA A 54 6.14 -5.03 5.61
C ALA A 54 6.92 -3.71 5.79
N THR A 55 6.22 -2.61 6.07
CA THR A 55 6.82 -1.29 6.29
C THR A 55 7.74 -1.27 7.51
N VAL A 56 7.27 -1.79 8.66
CA VAL A 56 8.06 -1.85 9.90
C VAL A 56 9.30 -2.74 9.72
N MET A 57 9.13 -3.88 9.07
CA MET A 57 10.22 -4.83 8.88
C MET A 57 11.27 -4.29 7.90
N PHE A 58 10.85 -3.56 6.87
CA PHE A 58 11.77 -2.89 5.94
C PHE A 58 12.53 -1.75 6.63
N ALA A 59 11.85 -0.96 7.46
CA ALA A 59 12.49 0.08 8.27
C ALA A 59 13.56 -0.52 9.20
N ARG A 60 13.36 -1.75 9.65
CA ARG A 60 14.32 -2.54 10.46
C ARG A 60 15.41 -3.27 9.65
N GLY A 61 15.49 -3.09 8.33
CA GLY A 61 16.55 -3.69 7.50
C GLY A 61 16.37 -5.18 7.19
N ARG A 62 15.17 -5.73 7.31
CA ARG A 62 14.93 -7.16 7.03
C ARG A 62 14.93 -7.42 5.51
N SER A 63 15.90 -8.18 5.00
CA SER A 63 16.09 -8.49 3.57
C SER A 63 14.85 -8.99 2.82
N LEU A 64 14.04 -9.84 3.46
CA LEU A 64 12.84 -10.45 2.87
C LEU A 64 11.70 -9.47 2.59
N THR A 65 11.81 -8.21 3.00
CA THR A 65 10.74 -7.21 2.86
C THR A 65 10.73 -6.49 1.51
N ARG A 66 11.83 -6.57 0.76
CA ARG A 66 11.95 -5.93 -0.56
C ARG A 66 10.90 -6.43 -1.55
N SER A 67 10.73 -7.75 -1.65
CA SER A 67 9.74 -8.37 -2.53
C SER A 67 8.32 -8.00 -2.11
N ALA A 68 8.02 -8.02 -0.81
CA ALA A 68 6.72 -7.63 -0.28
C ALA A 68 6.35 -6.18 -0.63
N ILE A 69 7.28 -5.23 -0.50
CA ILE A 69 7.02 -3.84 -0.88
C ILE A 69 6.85 -3.71 -2.40
N ILE A 70 7.63 -4.42 -3.22
CA ILE A 70 7.47 -4.38 -4.68
C ILE A 70 6.06 -4.87 -5.08
N VAL A 71 5.59 -5.98 -4.50
CA VAL A 71 4.24 -6.49 -4.76
C VAL A 71 3.20 -5.43 -4.38
N TRP A 72 3.35 -4.81 -3.20
CA TRP A 72 2.46 -3.73 -2.77
C TRP A 72 2.46 -2.54 -3.73
N GLN A 73 3.63 -2.12 -4.24
CA GLN A 73 3.69 -1.02 -5.21
C GLN A 73 2.96 -1.38 -6.51
N MET A 74 3.04 -2.63 -6.97
CA MET A 74 2.27 -3.07 -8.15
C MET A 74 0.77 -3.03 -7.88
N THR A 75 0.32 -3.38 -6.68
CA THR A 75 -1.08 -3.23 -6.27
C THR A 75 -1.52 -1.76 -6.31
N VAL A 76 -0.73 -0.83 -5.75
CA VAL A 76 -1.03 0.60 -5.76
C VAL A 76 -1.09 1.16 -7.18
N ILE A 77 -0.17 0.73 -8.06
CA ILE A 77 -0.20 1.11 -9.49
C ILE A 77 -1.48 0.59 -10.14
N GLY A 78 -1.88 -0.66 -9.88
CA GLY A 78 -3.13 -1.23 -10.38
C GLY A 78 -4.36 -0.42 -9.93
N ILE A 79 -4.41 -0.01 -8.66
CA ILE A 79 -5.48 0.84 -8.12
C ILE A 79 -5.50 2.21 -8.82
N GLY A 80 -4.32 2.81 -9.04
CA GLY A 80 -4.21 4.07 -9.77
C GLY A 80 -4.67 3.95 -11.22
N ILE A 81 -4.30 2.86 -11.91
CA ILE A 81 -4.77 2.57 -13.28
C ILE A 81 -6.29 2.42 -13.30
N ALA A 82 -6.88 1.72 -12.33
CA ALA A 82 -8.33 1.57 -12.23
C ALA A 82 -9.03 2.92 -11.97
N SER A 83 -8.40 3.82 -11.21
CA SER A 83 -8.93 5.15 -10.91
C SER A 83 -8.98 6.06 -12.15
N ALA A 84 -8.13 5.83 -13.14
CA ALA A 84 -8.14 6.54 -14.42
C ALA A 84 -9.16 5.97 -15.45
N GLN A 85 -9.92 4.95 -15.08
CA GLN A 85 -10.89 4.28 -15.96
C GLN A 85 -12.32 4.56 -15.50
N GLY A 86 -13.29 4.33 -16.40
CA GLY A 86 -14.72 4.46 -16.11
C GLY A 86 -15.35 5.73 -16.66
N VAL A 87 -16.57 6.01 -16.20
CA VAL A 87 -17.41 7.13 -16.70
C VAL A 87 -16.87 8.49 -16.23
N GLU A 88 -16.30 8.55 -15.03
CA GLU A 88 -15.71 9.76 -14.45
C GLU A 88 -14.25 9.48 -14.02
N PRO A 89 -13.29 9.49 -14.96
CA PRO A 89 -11.91 9.11 -14.70
C PRO A 89 -11.20 10.13 -13.80
N ARG A 90 -10.64 9.65 -12.69
CA ARG A 90 -9.93 10.45 -11.69
C ARG A 90 -8.41 10.36 -11.89
N TRP A 91 -7.93 11.07 -12.90
CA TRP A 91 -6.50 11.16 -13.24
C TRP A 91 -5.65 11.76 -12.13
N ASP A 92 -6.25 12.62 -11.29
CA ASP A 92 -5.62 13.16 -10.09
C ASP A 92 -5.26 12.06 -9.08
N PHE A 93 -6.19 11.14 -8.79
CA PHE A 93 -5.90 9.99 -7.92
C PHE A 93 -4.95 8.99 -8.59
N ALA A 94 -5.09 8.77 -9.89
CA ALA A 94 -4.19 7.90 -10.63
C ALA A 94 -2.74 8.39 -10.51
N ALA A 95 -2.48 9.67 -10.75
CA ALA A 95 -1.15 10.26 -10.61
C ALA A 95 -0.64 10.21 -9.17
N LEU A 96 -1.50 10.55 -8.20
CA LEU A 96 -1.17 10.52 -6.77
C LEU A 96 -0.73 9.13 -6.29
N LEU A 97 -1.29 8.06 -6.84
CA LEU A 97 -0.95 6.68 -6.48
C LEU A 97 0.22 6.13 -7.29
N ILE A 98 0.19 6.28 -8.62
CA ILE A 98 1.16 5.65 -9.52
C ILE A 98 2.55 6.27 -9.37
N VAL A 99 2.67 7.59 -9.31
CA VAL A 99 3.96 8.29 -9.29
C VAL A 99 4.82 7.88 -8.08
N PRO A 100 4.35 7.98 -6.83
CA PRO A 100 5.15 7.57 -5.68
C PRO A 100 5.41 6.05 -5.68
N ALA A 101 4.45 5.24 -6.15
CA ALA A 101 4.64 3.79 -6.20
C ALA A 101 5.74 3.37 -7.20
N ALA A 102 5.72 3.95 -8.41
CA ALA A 102 6.76 3.75 -9.40
C ALA A 102 8.13 4.22 -8.90
N ALA A 103 8.18 5.37 -8.22
CA ALA A 103 9.42 5.87 -7.62
C ALA A 103 9.98 4.89 -6.57
N VAL A 104 9.14 4.36 -5.67
CA VAL A 104 9.56 3.35 -4.69
C VAL A 104 10.05 2.08 -5.39
N THR A 105 9.34 1.58 -6.41
CA THR A 105 9.78 0.40 -7.17
C THR A 105 11.14 0.62 -7.82
N VAL A 106 11.36 1.75 -8.49
CA VAL A 106 12.64 2.08 -9.13
C VAL A 106 13.76 2.16 -8.08
N LEU A 107 13.53 2.84 -6.97
CA LEU A 107 14.51 2.93 -5.88
C LEU A 107 14.84 1.55 -5.29
N LEU A 108 13.83 0.69 -5.09
CA LEU A 108 14.05 -0.66 -4.58
C LEU A 108 14.78 -1.56 -5.57
N LEU A 109 14.56 -1.40 -6.88
CA LEU A 109 15.20 -2.25 -7.90
C LEU A 109 16.65 -1.83 -8.17
N PHE A 110 16.94 -0.53 -8.19
CA PHE A 110 18.19 0.00 -8.74
C PHE A 110 19.10 0.70 -7.73
N SER A 111 18.66 0.97 -6.49
CA SER A 111 19.51 1.62 -5.49
C SER A 111 20.43 0.64 -4.76
N ARG A 112 21.75 0.85 -4.91
CA ARG A 112 22.78 0.11 -4.15
C ARG A 112 22.67 0.32 -2.64
N GLU A 113 22.21 1.50 -2.20
CA GLU A 113 22.04 1.80 -0.77
C GLU A 113 20.95 0.94 -0.13
N VAL A 114 19.90 0.63 -0.88
CA VAL A 114 18.83 -0.26 -0.43
C VAL A 114 19.36 -1.68 -0.28
N SER A 115 20.19 -2.16 -1.21
CA SER A 115 20.82 -3.47 -1.08
C SER A 115 21.69 -3.57 0.17
N ARG A 116 22.51 -2.54 0.46
CA ARG A 116 23.34 -2.51 1.69
C ARG A 116 22.52 -2.49 2.98
N HIS A 117 21.43 -1.72 3.01
CA HIS A 117 20.54 -1.68 4.18
C HIS A 117 19.87 -3.03 4.47
N LEU A 118 19.74 -3.88 3.46
CA LEU A 118 19.07 -5.16 3.54
C LEU A 118 20.04 -6.34 3.66
N ASP A 119 21.34 -6.15 3.50
CA ASP A 119 22.35 -7.21 3.65
C ASP A 119 22.97 -7.18 5.06
N PRO A 120 22.87 -8.26 5.84
CA PRO A 120 23.57 -8.37 7.13
C PRO A 120 25.10 -8.40 7.00
N ASP A 121 25.61 -8.76 5.81
CA ASP A 121 27.01 -9.12 5.56
C ASP A 121 27.76 -8.10 4.64
N ALA A 122 27.12 -6.99 4.25
CA ALA A 122 27.65 -5.98 3.31
C ALA A 122 28.43 -4.83 3.97
#